data_AF-A0A5B7IT38-F1
#
_entry.id   AF-A0A5B7IT38-F1
#
_cell.length_a   1.000
_cell.length_b   1.000
_cell.length_c   1.000
_cell.angle_alpha   90.00
_cell.angle_beta   90.00
_cell.angle_gamma   90.00
#
_symmetry.space_group_name_H-M   'P 1'
#
loop_
_entity.id
_entity.type
_entity.pdbx_description
1 polymer ?
#
loop_
_entity_poly.entity_id
_entity_poly.type
_entity_poly.pdbx_seq_one_letter_code
_entity_poly.pdbx_strand_id
1 'polypeptide(L)'
;MENRDVTNDQVTVDCANAIKKYSVGIKCATITPDEKRVEEFNLKKMWKSPNGTIRNILGGTVFREAIICNNIPRLVPGWKKPIIIGRHAHADQVWLPSGFPSGRYRGVPRVFGTRGR
;
A
#
# COMPACT_ATOMS: atom_id res chain seq x y z
N MET A 1 -17.64 -3.38 3.34
CA MET A 1 -16.98 -3.33 4.68
C MET A 1 -17.55 -4.40 5.59
N GLU A 2 -18.86 -4.65 5.48
CA GLU A 2 -19.66 -5.67 6.16
C GLU A 2 -18.95 -7.02 6.37
N ASN A 3 -18.43 -7.68 5.33
CA ASN A 3 -17.81 -9.00 5.50
C ASN A 3 -16.56 -8.97 6.41
N ARG A 4 -15.81 -7.88 6.41
CA ARG A 4 -14.66 -7.72 7.31
C ARG A 4 -15.11 -7.52 8.75
N ASP A 5 -16.17 -6.75 8.97
CA ASP A 5 -16.69 -6.49 10.31
C ASP A 5 -17.37 -7.73 10.92
N VAL A 6 -18.09 -8.50 10.10
CA VAL A 6 -18.71 -9.78 10.49
C VAL A 6 -17.65 -10.80 10.89
N THR A 7 -16.59 -10.96 10.09
CA THR A 7 -15.53 -11.96 10.32
C THR A 7 -14.42 -11.51 11.26
N ASN A 8 -14.60 -10.38 11.95
CA ASN A 8 -13.56 -9.78 12.79
C ASN A 8 -12.20 -9.58 12.06
N ASP A 9 -12.26 -9.23 10.78
CA ASP A 9 -11.15 -9.07 9.83
C ASP A 9 -10.35 -10.36 9.54
N GLN A 10 -10.83 -11.53 9.97
CA GLN A 10 -10.22 -12.82 9.68
C GLN A 10 -10.14 -13.09 8.17
N VAL A 11 -11.15 -12.67 7.41
CA VAL A 11 -11.17 -12.77 5.94
C VAL A 11 -9.93 -12.15 5.29
N THR A 12 -9.39 -11.06 5.85
CA THR A 12 -8.20 -10.39 5.32
C THR A 12 -6.93 -11.23 5.54
N VAL A 13 -6.83 -11.92 6.67
CA VAL A 13 -5.72 -12.82 7.00
C VAL A 13 -5.79 -14.07 6.13
N ASP A 14 -6.98 -14.65 5.98
CA ASP A 14 -7.20 -15.84 5.15
C ASP A 14 -6.88 -15.56 3.68
N CYS A 15 -7.27 -14.40 3.17
CA CYS A 15 -6.87 -13.94 1.84
C CYS A 15 -5.35 -13.87 1.68
N ALA A 16 -4.63 -13.32 2.67
CA ALA A 16 -3.18 -13.23 2.61
C ALA A 16 -2.51 -14.63 2.60
N ASN A 17 -3.02 -15.55 3.41
CA ASN A 17 -2.53 -16.93 3.45
C ASN A 17 -2.85 -17.69 2.15
N ALA A 18 -4.02 -17.46 1.54
CA ALA A 18 -4.36 -18.01 0.25
C ALA A 18 -3.43 -17.51 -0.85
N ILE A 19 -3.10 -16.20 -0.88
CA ILE A 19 -2.11 -15.65 -1.82
C ILE A 19 -0.75 -16.28 -1.60
N LYS A 20 -0.34 -16.52 -0.35
CA LYS A 20 0.92 -17.22 -0.05
C LYS A 20 0.93 -18.66 -0.60
N LYS A 21 -0.21 -19.36 -0.54
CA LYS A 21 -0.37 -20.73 -1.06
C LYS A 21 -0.41 -20.79 -2.59
N TYR A 22 -1.13 -19.87 -3.24
CA TYR A 22 -1.38 -19.88 -4.69
C TYR A 22 -0.50 -18.90 -5.49
N SER A 23 0.39 -18.18 -4.80
CA SER A 23 1.40 -17.23 -5.31
C SER A 23 0.87 -15.97 -6.01
N VAL A 24 -0.37 -15.97 -6.52
CA VAL A 24 -0.95 -14.84 -7.26
C VAL A 24 -2.24 -14.39 -6.59
N GLY A 25 -2.44 -13.07 -6.51
CA GLY A 25 -3.66 -12.46 -6.00
C GLY A 25 -3.99 -11.16 -6.71
N ILE A 26 -5.27 -10.96 -7.00
CA ILE A 26 -5.81 -9.70 -7.54
C ILE A 26 -6.73 -9.11 -6.48
N LYS A 27 -6.57 -7.82 -6.19
CA LYS A 27 -7.30 -7.15 -5.12
C LYS A 27 -7.95 -5.86 -5.60
N CYS A 28 -9.24 -5.71 -5.27
CA CYS A 28 -9.97 -4.45 -5.45
C CYS A 28 -9.59 -3.40 -4.39
N ALA A 29 -9.85 -2.12 -4.66
CA ALA A 29 -9.70 -1.05 -3.68
C ALA A 29 -10.64 -1.29 -2.48
N THR A 30 -10.15 -1.02 -1.27
CA THR A 30 -10.88 -1.28 -0.02
C THR A 30 -10.80 -0.10 0.92
N ILE A 31 -11.88 0.17 1.63
CA ILE A 31 -11.97 1.22 2.65
C ILE A 31 -11.05 0.90 3.83
N THR A 32 -10.26 1.88 4.25
CA THR A 32 -9.63 1.90 5.58
C THR A 32 -10.48 2.86 6.42
N PRO A 33 -11.15 2.39 7.48
CA PRO A 33 -12.12 3.20 8.20
C PRO A 33 -11.40 4.26 9.02
N ASP A 34 -11.87 5.51 8.94
CA ASP A 34 -11.62 6.56 9.91
C ASP A 34 -12.80 6.65 10.89
N GLU A 35 -12.73 7.56 11.87
CA GLU A 35 -13.79 7.73 12.88
C GLU A 35 -15.16 7.98 12.23
N LYS A 36 -15.22 8.79 11.16
CA LYS A 36 -16.45 9.08 10.43
C LYS A 36 -17.02 7.84 9.73
N ARG A 37 -16.16 7.01 9.13
CA ARG A 37 -16.58 5.75 8.50
C ARG A 37 -16.99 4.69 9.52
N VAL A 38 -16.46 4.73 10.74
CA VAL A 38 -16.93 3.84 11.82
C VAL A 38 -18.37 4.15 12.19
N GLU A 39 -18.70 5.44 12.32
CA GLU A 39 -20.07 5.90 12.59
C GLU A 39 -21.00 5.64 11.41
N GLU A 40 -20.58 5.97 10.18
CA GLU A 40 -21.39 5.78 8.96
C GLU A 40 -21.79 4.33 8.72
N PHE A 41 -20.88 3.39 8.99
CA PHE A 41 -21.10 1.96 8.75
C PHE A 41 -21.40 1.16 10.03
N ASN A 42 -21.56 1.84 11.17
CA ASN A 42 -21.79 1.25 12.49
C ASN A 42 -20.85 0.06 12.80
N LEU A 43 -19.55 0.26 12.56
CA LEU A 43 -18.54 -0.80 12.67
C LEU A 43 -18.23 -1.11 14.13
N LYS A 44 -17.91 -2.37 14.44
CA LYS A 44 -17.54 -2.78 15.82
C LYS A 44 -16.30 -2.05 16.34
N LYS A 45 -15.36 -1.76 15.44
CA LYS A 45 -14.13 -1.01 15.75
C LYS A 45 -13.46 -0.48 14.49
N MET A 46 -12.48 0.40 14.70
CA MET A 46 -11.59 0.87 13.66
C MET A 46 -10.62 -0.25 13.23
N TRP A 47 -10.96 -0.94 12.14
CA TRP A 47 -10.14 -2.01 11.58
C TRP A 47 -8.87 -1.49 10.91
N LYS A 48 -7.78 -2.25 11.00
CA LYS A 48 -6.52 -1.95 10.31
C LYS A 48 -6.72 -1.97 8.78
N SER A 49 -5.86 -1.28 8.04
CA SER A 49 -5.94 -1.26 6.57
C SER A 49 -5.70 -2.66 6.00
N PRO A 50 -6.58 -3.20 5.14
CA PRO A 50 -6.39 -4.50 4.49
C PRO A 50 -5.07 -4.60 3.73
N ASN A 51 -4.73 -3.51 3.04
CA ASN A 51 -3.48 -3.44 2.29
C ASN A 51 -2.28 -3.55 3.23
N GLY A 52 -2.34 -2.96 4.43
CA GLY A 52 -1.30 -3.07 5.45
C GLY A 52 -1.18 -4.51 5.96
N THR A 53 -2.30 -5.10 6.38
CA THR A 53 -2.35 -6.48 6.89
C THR A 53 -1.79 -7.49 5.89
N ILE A 54 -2.24 -7.45 4.63
CA ILE A 54 -1.76 -8.37 3.58
C ILE A 54 -0.26 -8.17 3.32
N ARG A 55 0.23 -6.92 3.27
CA ARG A 55 1.65 -6.64 3.05
C ARG A 55 2.54 -7.14 4.19
N ASN A 56 2.09 -7.01 5.43
CA ASN A 56 2.83 -7.48 6.60
C ASN A 56 2.93 -9.02 6.62
N ILE A 57 1.89 -9.72 6.19
CA ILE A 57 1.87 -11.20 6.14
C ILE A 57 2.72 -11.74 4.97
N LEU A 58 2.63 -11.11 3.79
CA LEU A 58 3.35 -11.55 2.59
C LEU A 58 4.83 -11.13 2.60
N GLY A 59 5.19 -10.05 3.29
CA GLY A 59 6.58 -9.60 3.45
C GLY A 59 7.25 -9.18 2.13
N GLY A 60 6.76 -8.11 1.49
CA GLY A 60 7.24 -7.70 0.16
C GLY A 60 7.33 -6.18 -0.08
N THR A 61 7.96 -5.84 -1.20
CA THR A 61 8.10 -4.47 -1.71
C THR A 61 6.94 -4.16 -2.65
N VAL A 62 6.37 -2.96 -2.54
CA VAL A 62 5.33 -2.50 -3.48
C VAL A 62 5.98 -1.80 -4.64
N PHE A 63 5.70 -2.25 -5.85
CA PHE A 63 6.09 -1.56 -7.08
C PHE A 63 4.90 -0.79 -7.65
N ARG A 64 5.15 0.42 -8.11
CA ARG A 64 4.19 1.24 -8.84
C ARG A 64 4.79 1.60 -10.19
N GLU A 65 4.05 1.30 -11.24
CA GLU A 65 4.40 1.63 -12.62
C GLU A 65 3.28 2.49 -13.20
N ALA A 66 3.66 3.54 -13.93
CA ALA A 66 2.71 4.39 -14.63
C ALA A 66 2.32 3.75 -15.96
N ILE A 67 1.00 3.67 -16.23
CA ILE A 67 0.49 3.30 -17.55
C ILE A 67 0.64 4.53 -18.46
N ILE A 68 1.37 4.38 -19.56
CA ILE A 68 1.59 5.47 -20.53
C ILE A 68 0.54 5.39 -21.64
N CYS A 69 -0.23 6.46 -21.79
CA CYS A 69 -1.19 6.63 -22.89
C CYS A 69 -0.68 7.70 -23.86
N ASN A 70 -0.66 7.41 -25.17
CA ASN A 70 -0.16 8.34 -26.19
C ASN A 70 -0.98 9.63 -26.28
N ASN A 71 -2.27 9.57 -25.95
CA ASN A 71 -3.20 10.71 -26.04
C ASN A 71 -3.24 11.60 -24.79
N ILE A 72 -2.46 11.28 -23.75
CA ILE A 72 -2.45 12.05 -22.50
C ILE A 72 -1.09 12.75 -22.37
N PRO A 73 -1.03 14.10 -22.42
CA PRO A 73 0.22 14.83 -22.30
C PRO A 73 0.82 14.67 -20.90
N ARG A 74 2.15 14.60 -20.83
CA ARG A 74 2.89 14.42 -19.57
C ARG A 74 3.32 15.76 -19.00
N LEU A 75 3.26 15.88 -17.66
CA LEU A 75 3.66 17.09 -16.95
C LEU A 75 5.18 17.34 -16.96
N VAL A 76 6.00 16.28 -16.98
CA VAL A 76 7.46 16.39 -16.99
C VAL A 76 7.98 16.20 -18.42
N PRO A 77 8.54 17.26 -19.05
CA PRO A 77 9.14 17.14 -20.38
C PRO A 77 10.32 16.16 -20.36
N GLY A 78 10.41 15.30 -21.38
CA GLY A 78 11.52 14.35 -21.54
C GLY A 78 11.28 12.94 -20.96
N TRP A 79 10.27 12.73 -20.13
CA TRP A 79 9.89 11.39 -19.66
C TRP A 79 9.17 10.60 -20.76
N LYS A 80 9.89 9.73 -21.46
CA LYS A 80 9.35 8.89 -22.54
C LYS A 80 9.00 7.45 -22.11
N LYS A 81 9.66 6.95 -21.07
CA LYS A 81 9.51 5.58 -20.55
C LYS A 81 8.89 5.60 -19.14
N PRO A 82 8.21 4.52 -18.71
CA PRO A 82 7.60 4.50 -17.38
C PRO A 82 8.69 4.48 -16.31
N ILE A 83 8.44 5.18 -15.21
CA ILE A 83 9.29 5.17 -14.02
C ILE A 83 8.67 4.23 -13.01
N ILE A 84 9.45 3.23 -12.57
CA ILE A 84 9.00 2.25 -11.59
C ILE A 84 9.52 2.67 -10.21
N ILE A 85 8.58 2.85 -9.28
CA ILE A 85 8.89 3.20 -7.89
C ILE A 85 8.73 1.93 -7.04
N GLY A 86 9.85 1.42 -6.54
CA GLY A 86 9.86 0.36 -5.53
C GLY A 86 9.87 0.96 -4.12
N ARG A 87 8.83 0.71 -3.33
CA ARG A 87 8.75 1.12 -1.92
C ARG A 87 8.90 -0.09 -1.03
N HIS A 88 10.00 -0.14 -0.28
CA HIS A 88 10.15 -1.07 0.84
C HIS A 88 9.14 -0.66 1.92
N ALA A 89 8.15 -1.52 2.18
CA ALA A 89 7.01 -1.18 3.02
C ALA A 89 7.24 -1.47 4.52
N HIS A 90 8.48 -1.79 4.92
CA HIS A 90 8.82 -2.24 6.27
C HIS A 90 9.80 -1.27 6.96
N ALA A 91 9.46 -0.88 8.20
CA ALA A 91 10.30 -0.38 9.31
C ALA A 91 11.01 0.99 9.26
N ASP A 92 10.91 1.82 8.22
CA ASP A 92 11.62 3.12 8.24
C ASP A 92 10.90 4.23 9.04
N GLN A 93 9.66 4.00 9.51
CA GLN A 93 8.98 4.93 10.42
C GLN A 93 9.38 4.61 11.86
N VAL A 94 10.48 5.21 12.32
CA VAL A 94 10.76 5.33 13.74
C VAL A 94 9.61 6.12 14.36
N TRP A 95 8.91 5.53 15.34
CA TRP A 95 7.97 6.26 16.18
C TRP A 95 8.78 7.23 17.04
N LEU A 96 8.91 8.47 16.59
CA LEU A 96 9.45 9.54 17.43
C LEU A 96 8.34 9.98 18.38
N PRO A 97 8.54 9.90 19.70
CA PRO A 97 7.67 10.59 20.65
C PRO A 97 7.63 12.07 20.25
N SER A 98 6.46 12.68 20.35
CA SER A 98 6.23 14.11 20.06
C SER A 98 7.19 14.97 20.87
N GLY A 99 8.35 15.33 20.29
CA GLY A 99 9.42 16.06 20.99
C GLY A 99 10.83 15.97 20.36
N PHE A 100 11.09 15.09 19.40
CA PHE A 100 12.42 15.02 18.75
C PHE A 100 12.57 16.04 17.60
N PRO A 101 13.70 16.77 17.51
CA PRO A 101 13.93 17.72 16.43
C PRO A 101 14.00 17.00 15.08
N SER A 102 13.19 17.47 14.15
CA SER A 102 13.00 16.93 12.80
C SER A 102 14.26 17.07 11.95
N GLY A 103 15.19 16.11 12.06
CA GLY A 103 16.40 16.10 11.24
C GLY A 103 16.96 14.69 11.05
N ARG A 104 16.81 14.17 9.81
CA ARG A 104 17.32 12.86 9.32
C ARG A 104 16.51 11.70 9.93
N TYR A 105 15.67 10.96 9.21
CA TYR A 105 16.00 10.06 8.11
C TYR A 105 14.81 10.00 7.14
N ARG A 106 15.00 10.41 5.87
CA ARG A 106 14.09 10.03 4.79
C ARG A 106 14.68 8.80 4.13
N GLY A 107 14.02 7.64 4.25
CA GLY A 107 14.25 6.52 3.36
C GLY A 107 14.06 7.02 1.92
N VAL A 108 15.15 7.08 1.15
CA VAL A 108 15.12 7.57 -0.22
C VAL A 108 14.45 6.51 -1.08
N PRO A 109 13.34 6.80 -1.80
CA PRO A 109 12.79 5.87 -2.77
C PRO A 109 13.87 5.55 -3.81
N ARG A 110 14.26 4.27 -3.93
CA ARG A 110 15.18 3.86 -4.98
C ARG A 110 14.40 3.79 -6.29
N VAL A 111 14.63 4.75 -7.17
CA VAL A 111 14.05 4.77 -8.51
C VAL A 111 14.83 3.76 -9.36
N PHE A 112 14.16 2.72 -9.82
CA PHE A 112 14.76 1.79 -10.77
C PHE A 112 14.44 2.28 -12.18
N GLY A 113 15.46 2.82 -12.86
CA GLY A 113 15.36 3.10 -14.29
C GLY A 113 15.33 1.79 -15.08
N THR A 114 14.44 1.67 -16.06
CA THR A 114 14.49 0.56 -17.01
C THR A 114 15.80 0.67 -17.80
N ARG A 115 16.79 -0.20 -17.53
CA ARG A 115 17.97 -0.33 -18.39
C ARG A 115 17.49 -0.72 -19.78
N GLY A 116 17.86 0.06 -20.79
CA GLY A 116 17.55 -0.23 -22.18
C GLY A 116 18.12 -1.59 -22.58
N ARG A 117 17.27 -2.42 -23.16
CA ARG A 117 17.64 -3.14 -24.38
C ARG A 117 17.08 -2.35 -25.55
#